data_AF-A0AAW7PDH8-F1
#
_entry.id   AF-A0AAW7PDH8-F1
#
_cell.length_a   1.000
_cell.length_b   1.000
_cell.length_c   1.000
_cell.angle_alpha   90.00
_cell.angle_beta   90.00
_cell.angle_gamma   90.00
#
_symmetry.space_group_name_H-M   'P 1'
#
loop_
_entity.id
_entity.type
_entity.pdbx_description
1 polymer ?
#
loop_
_entity_poly.entity_id
_entity_poly.type
_entity_poly.pdbx_seq_one_letter_code
_entity_poly.pdbx_strand_id
1 'polypeptide(L)'
;MSVLSIVMLVASIFFLYLVIRNINKNNILFEQAFMWIVISLVMIVISIFDVIPVYFAGLLGFELTSNFLLSLAIFFLLVIAFLQTMTLSKQKEQIKHLVQELSILKSHVEEKEEKNE
;
A
#
# COMPACT_ATOMS: atom_id res chain seq x y z
N MET A 1 12.27 -4.27 -28.21
CA MET A 1 11.94 -4.58 -26.80
C MET A 1 13.23 -4.99 -26.12
N SER A 2 13.71 -4.23 -25.14
CA SER A 2 14.88 -4.65 -24.37
C SER A 2 14.48 -5.81 -23.44
N VAL A 3 15.44 -6.65 -23.02
CA VAL A 3 15.18 -7.72 -22.03
C VAL A 3 14.56 -7.13 -20.75
N LEU A 4 14.96 -5.91 -20.40
CA LEU A 4 14.47 -5.16 -19.24
C LEU A 4 12.99 -4.78 -19.39
N SER A 5 12.57 -4.35 -20.58
CA SER A 5 11.15 -4.02 -20.87
C SER A 5 10.26 -5.26 -20.75
N ILE A 6 10.72 -6.42 -21.22
CA ILE A 6 9.97 -7.69 -21.13
C ILE A 6 9.82 -8.13 -19.67
N VAL A 7 10.90 -8.07 -18.88
CA VAL A 7 10.88 -8.41 -17.46
C VAL A 7 9.93 -7.47 -16.69
N MET A 8 9.99 -6.16 -16.96
CA MET A 8 9.09 -5.17 -16.34
C MET A 8 7.62 -5.41 -16.68
N LEU A 9 7.32 -5.79 -17.92
CA LEU A 9 5.97 -6.10 -18.36
C LEU A 9 5.42 -7.34 -17.64
N VAL A 10 6.20 -8.42 -17.56
CA VAL A 10 5.80 -9.65 -16.84
C VAL A 10 5.61 -9.37 -15.35
N ALA A 11 6.54 -8.62 -14.73
CA ALA A 11 6.42 -8.24 -13.32
C ALA A 11 5.17 -7.39 -13.04
N SER A 12 4.84 -6.45 -13.94
CA SER A 12 3.65 -5.60 -13.81
C SER A 12 2.35 -6.40 -13.92
N ILE A 13 2.27 -7.33 -14.87
CA ILE A 13 1.10 -8.22 -15.03
C ILE A 13 0.94 -9.12 -13.80
N PHE A 14 2.04 -9.70 -13.31
CA PHE A 14 2.02 -10.53 -12.11
C PHE A 14 1.60 -9.72 -10.87
N PHE A 15 2.10 -8.50 -10.72
CA PHE A 15 1.72 -7.59 -9.65
C PHE A 15 0.23 -7.24 -9.70
N LEU A 16 -0.28 -6.89 -10.89
CA LEU A 16 -1.71 -6.63 -11.11
C LEU A 16 -2.56 -7.86 -10.72
N TYR A 17 -2.14 -9.06 -11.12
CA TYR A 17 -2.82 -10.30 -10.71
C TYR A 17 -2.82 -10.50 -9.19
N LEU A 18 -1.70 -10.24 -8.51
CA LEU A 18 -1.64 -10.32 -7.06
C LEU A 18 -2.59 -9.33 -6.39
N VAL A 19 -2.64 -8.08 -6.87
CA VAL A 19 -3.56 -7.06 -6.37
C VAL A 19 -5.02 -7.53 -6.54
N ILE A 20 -5.42 -7.95 -7.74
CA ILE A 20 -6.78 -8.44 -8.03
C ILE A 20 -7.13 -9.65 -7.14
N ARG A 21 -6.21 -10.60 -7.00
CA ARG A 21 -6.42 -11.79 -6.15
C ARG A 21 -6.60 -11.42 -4.68
N ASN A 22 -5.84 -10.44 -4.19
CA ASN A 22 -5.91 -10.03 -2.79
C ASN A 22 -7.19 -9.23 -2.48
N ILE A 23 -7.71 -8.49 -3.48
CA ILE A 23 -9.02 -7.82 -3.42
C ILE A 23 -10.15 -8.84 -3.36
N ASN A 24 -10.14 -9.84 -4.25
CA ASN A 24 -11.21 -10.83 -4.34
C ASN A 24 -11.29 -11.76 -3.11
N LYS A 25 -10.23 -11.81 -2.29
CA LYS A 25 -10.19 -12.55 -1.02
C LYS A 25 -10.73 -11.76 0.18
N ASN A 26 -11.31 -10.57 -0.03
CA ASN A 26 -11.94 -9.72 1.00
C ASN A 26 -11.02 -9.30 2.18
N ASN A 27 -9.70 -9.42 2.04
CA ASN A 27 -8.71 -9.09 3.08
C ASN A 27 -8.28 -7.61 3.07
N ILE A 28 -8.80 -6.80 2.14
CA ILE A 28 -8.41 -5.40 1.97
C ILE A 28 -9.67 -4.53 1.98
N LEU A 29 -9.75 -3.56 2.90
CA LEU A 29 -10.72 -2.47 2.85
C LEU A 29 -10.56 -1.73 1.52
N PHE A 30 -11.67 -1.50 0.82
CA PHE A 30 -11.77 -0.96 -0.55
C PHE A 30 -10.81 0.23 -0.84
N GLU A 31 -10.54 1.07 0.17
CA GLU A 31 -9.61 2.21 0.09
C GLU A 31 -8.15 1.83 -0.18
N GLN A 32 -7.63 0.78 0.45
CA GLN A 32 -6.22 0.38 0.28
C GLN A 32 -6.02 -0.36 -1.04
N ALA A 33 -7.02 -1.13 -1.46
CA ALA A 33 -7.04 -1.83 -2.75
C ALA A 33 -6.99 -0.88 -3.95
N PHE A 34 -7.74 0.22 -3.88
CA PHE A 34 -7.79 1.24 -4.92
C PHE A 34 -6.40 1.87 -5.15
N MET A 35 -5.66 2.18 -4.09
CA MET A 35 -4.30 2.74 -4.20
C MET A 35 -3.36 1.81 -4.98
N TRP A 36 -3.39 0.50 -4.69
CA TRP A 36 -2.54 -0.48 -5.38
C TRP A 36 -2.94 -0.72 -6.84
N ILE A 37 -4.24 -0.65 -7.16
CA ILE A 37 -4.71 -0.70 -8.55
C ILE A 37 -4.14 0.49 -9.33
N VAL A 38 -4.26 1.71 -8.80
CA VAL A 38 -3.76 2.92 -9.46
C VAL A 38 -2.23 2.83 -9.68
N ILE A 39 -1.47 2.38 -8.68
CA ILE A 39 -0.01 2.18 -8.81
C ILE A 39 0.31 1.16 -9.91
N SER A 40 -0.39 0.03 -9.94
CA SER A 40 -0.16 -1.01 -10.96
C SER A 40 -0.44 -0.52 -12.38
N LEU A 41 -1.47 0.32 -12.55
CA LEU A 41 -1.84 0.88 -13.84
C LEU A 41 -0.80 1.90 -14.33
N VAL A 42 -0.29 2.75 -13.42
CA VAL A 42 0.81 3.67 -13.71
C VAL A 42 2.08 2.91 -14.09
N MET A 43 2.41 1.82 -13.40
CA MET A 43 3.55 0.96 -13.75
C MET A 43 3.43 0.37 -15.16
N ILE A 44 2.25 -0.10 -15.56
CA ILE A 44 2.02 -0.63 -16.91
C ILE A 44 2.27 0.44 -17.97
N VAL A 45 1.79 1.67 -17.75
CA VAL A 45 2.02 2.79 -18.68
C VAL A 45 3.52 3.08 -18.81
N ILE A 46 4.25 3.14 -17.68
CA ILE A 46 5.71 3.38 -17.69
C ILE A 46 6.45 2.25 -18.41
N SER A 47 6.01 1.00 -18.24
CA SER A 47 6.63 -0.18 -18.87
C SER A 47 6.45 -0.22 -20.39
N ILE A 48 5.33 0.31 -20.91
CA ILE A 48 5.08 0.40 -22.36
C ILE A 48 5.90 1.55 -22.98
N PHE A 49 6.12 2.63 -22.23
CA PHE A 49 6.82 3.83 -22.69
C PHE A 49 8.20 3.99 -22.02
N ASP A 50 9.18 3.20 -22.48
CA ASP A 50 10.59 3.27 -22.03
C ASP A 50 11.26 4.65 -22.23
N VAL A 51 10.67 5.53 -23.04
CA VAL A 51 11.19 6.88 -23.31
C VAL A 51 11.14 7.78 -22.07
N ILE A 52 10.11 7.61 -21.23
CA ILE A 52 9.90 8.48 -20.06
C ILE A 52 10.98 8.24 -19.00
N PRO A 53 11.25 7.00 -18.54
CA PRO A 53 12.31 6.75 -17.56
C PRO A 53 13.70 7.13 -18.05
N VAL A 54 14.00 6.90 -19.32
CA VAL A 54 15.31 7.22 -19.91
C VAL A 54 15.54 8.74 -19.92
N TYR A 55 14.52 9.52 -20.28
CA TYR A 55 14.60 10.99 -20.25
C TYR A 55 14.86 11.53 -18.84
N PHE A 56 14.10 11.06 -17.85
CA PHE A 56 14.28 11.49 -16.46
C PHE A 56 15.58 11.01 -15.84
N ALA A 57 16.03 9.79 -16.16
CA ALA A 57 17.33 9.28 -15.72
C ALA A 57 18.46 10.19 -16.21
N GLY A 58 18.45 10.58 -17.49
CA GLY A 58 19.43 11.52 -18.04
C GLY A 58 19.35 12.92 -17.42
N LEU A 59 18.13 13.43 -17.18
CA LEU A 59 17.93 14.75 -16.57
C LEU A 59 18.43 14.82 -15.11
N LEU A 60 18.23 13.74 -14.35
CA LEU A 60 18.64 13.65 -12.94
C LEU A 60 20.10 13.19 -12.76
N GLY A 61 20.81 12.88 -13.86
CA GLY A 61 22.23 12.51 -13.84
C GLY A 61 22.52 11.04 -13.52
N PHE A 62 21.56 10.13 -13.71
CA PHE A 62 21.79 8.69 -13.58
C PHE A 62 22.47 8.14 -14.84
N GLU A 63 23.60 7.44 -14.67
CA GLU A 63 24.30 6.78 -15.79
C GLU A 63 23.52 5.60 -16.39
N LEU A 64 22.83 4.83 -15.55
CA LEU A 64 22.04 3.68 -15.96
C LEU A 64 20.57 3.89 -15.60
N THR A 65 19.69 3.75 -16.59
CA THR A 65 18.22 3.83 -16.41
C THR A 65 17.72 2.83 -15.37
N SER A 66 18.39 1.68 -15.22
CA SER A 66 18.08 0.68 -14.18
C SER A 66 18.25 1.24 -12.76
N ASN A 67 19.26 2.09 -12.53
CA ASN A 67 19.52 2.67 -11.20
C ASN A 67 18.48 3.74 -10.85
N PHE A 68 18.04 4.52 -11.85
CA PHE A 68 16.92 5.43 -11.69
C PHE A 68 15.63 4.68 -11.33
N LEU A 69 15.31 3.60 -12.05
CA LEU A 69 14.14 2.77 -11.78
C LEU A 69 14.18 2.14 -10.39
N LEU A 70 15.35 1.65 -9.96
CA LEU A 70 15.55 1.11 -8.61
C LEU A 70 15.34 2.19 -7.53
N SER A 71 15.96 3.36 -7.71
CA SER A 71 15.81 4.48 -6.78
C SER A 71 14.35 4.93 -6.66
N LEU A 72 13.65 5.02 -7.80
CA LEU A 72 12.24 5.37 -7.85
C LEU A 72 11.35 4.32 -7.16
N ALA A 73 11.64 3.03 -7.35
CA ALA A 73 10.94 1.95 -6.68
C ALA A 73 11.11 1.99 -5.16
N ILE A 74 12.34 2.21 -4.67
CA ILE A 74 12.63 2.36 -3.24
C ILE A 74 11.90 3.59 -2.68
N PHE A 75 11.91 4.71 -3.40
CA PHE A 75 11.20 5.91 -2.99
C PHE A 75 9.69 5.69 -2.86
N PHE A 76 9.06 5.04 -3.86
CA PHE A 76 7.64 4.69 -3.78
C PHE A 76 7.35 3.75 -2.61
N LEU A 77 8.20 2.74 -2.38
CA LEU A 77 8.05 1.84 -1.24
C LEU A 77 8.10 2.60 0.10
N LEU A 78 8.99 3.58 0.24
CA LEU A 78 9.05 4.43 1.44
C LEU A 78 7.76 5.24 1.64
N VAL A 79 7.23 5.85 0.58
CA VAL A 79 5.97 6.59 0.64
C VAL A 79 4.82 5.67 1.05
N ILE A 80 4.73 4.49 0.45
CA ILE A 80 3.71 3.49 0.79
C ILE A 80 3.84 3.05 2.25
N ALA A 81 5.06 2.72 2.70
CA ALA A 81 5.33 2.32 4.08
C ALA A 81 4.95 3.43 5.08
N PHE A 82 5.22 4.69 4.74
CA PHE A 82 4.83 5.83 5.55
C PHE A 82 3.31 5.98 5.66
N LEU A 83 2.58 5.90 4.55
CA LEU A 83 1.11 5.96 4.52
C LEU A 83 0.47 4.79 5.28
N GLN A 84 1.06 3.60 5.17
CA GLN A 84 0.66 2.43 5.97
C GLN A 84 0.89 2.66 7.45
N THR A 85 2.03 3.23 7.83
CA THR A 85 2.34 3.59 9.23
C THR A 85 1.32 4.57 9.78
N MET A 86 0.92 5.59 9.01
CA MET A 86 -0.14 6.52 9.42
C MET A 86 -1.49 5.82 9.62
N THR A 87 -1.87 4.94 8.71
CA THR A 87 -3.12 4.16 8.80
C THR A 87 -3.11 3.26 10.03
N LEU A 88 -1.99 2.58 10.28
CA LEU A 88 -1.81 1.71 11.44
C LEU A 88 -1.89 2.49 12.75
N SER A 89 -1.32 3.69 12.81
CA SER A 89 -1.42 4.58 13.98
C SER A 89 -2.87 4.96 14.28
N LYS A 90 -3.66 5.32 13.26
CA LYS A 90 -5.10 5.63 13.43
C LYS A 90 -5.90 4.42 13.92
N GLN A 91 -5.65 3.26 13.34
CA GLN A 91 -6.30 2.01 13.77
C GLN A 91 -5.96 1.68 15.22
N LYS A 92 -4.69 1.86 15.62
CA LYS A 92 -4.24 1.65 17.01
C LYS A 92 -4.97 2.57 17.99
N GLU A 93 -5.20 3.83 17.62
CA GLU A 93 -5.95 4.79 18.43
C GLU A 93 -7.43 4.39 18.57
N GLN A 94 -8.08 4.01 17.47
CA GLN A 94 -9.46 3.51 17.48
C GLN A 94 -9.63 2.28 18.37
N ILE A 95 -8.70 1.30 18.27
CA ILE A 95 -8.71 0.12 19.14
C ILE A 95 -8.58 0.53 20.61
N LYS A 96 -7.71 1.49 20.93
CA LYS A 96 -7.55 2.00 22.30
C LYS A 96 -8.86 2.59 22.83
N HIS A 97 -9.56 3.39 22.03
CA HIS A 97 -10.86 3.95 22.39
C HIS A 97 -11.92 2.86 22.62
N LEU A 98 -12.02 1.87 21.72
CA LEU A 98 -12.96 0.75 21.88
C LEU A 98 -12.69 -0.06 23.15
N VAL A 99 -11.42 -0.30 23.49
CA VAL A 99 -11.04 -1.00 24.72
C VAL A 99 -11.43 -0.19 25.97
N GLN A 100 -11.28 1.14 25.92
CA GLN A 100 -11.69 2.02 27.01
C GLN A 100 -13.21 2.03 27.20
N GLU A 101 -13.97 2.21 26.12
CA GLU A 101 -15.44 2.14 26.15
C GLU A 101 -15.93 0.79 26.67
N LEU A 102 -15.33 -0.32 26.22
CA LEU A 102 -15.66 -1.66 26.68
C LEU A 102 -15.38 -1.83 28.18
N SER A 103 -14.26 -1.29 28.68
CA SER A 103 -13.89 -1.37 30.09
C SER A 103 -14.88 -0.60 30.98
N ILE A 104 -15.26 0.60 30.55
CA ILE A 104 -16.27 1.42 31.25
C ILE A 104 -17.62 0.70 31.24
N LEU A 105 -18.04 0.17 30.09
CA LEU A 105 -19.30 -0.54 29.96
C LEU A 105 -19.36 -1.77 30.87
N LYS A 106 -18.27 -2.56 30.92
CA LYS A 106 -18.18 -3.75 31.80
C LYS A 106 -18.30 -3.38 33.28
N SER A 107 -17.65 -2.30 33.70
CA SER A 107 -17.75 -1.80 35.07
C SER A 107 -19.17 -1.38 35.45
N HIS A 108 -19.92 -0.73 34.55
CA HIS A 108 -21.31 -0.35 34.80
C HIS A 108 -22.25 -1.56 34.87
N VAL A 109 -21.93 -2.66 34.19
CA VAL A 109 -22.70 -3.91 34.27
C VAL A 109 -22.45 -4.58 35.63
N GLU A 110 -21.19 -4.71 36.05
CA GLU A 110 -20.81 -5.28 37.36
C GLU A 110 -21.48 -4.51 38.52
N GLU A 111 -21.44 -3.17 38.51
CA GLU A 111 -22.07 -2.36 39.57
C GLU A 111 -23.61 -2.52 39.62
N LYS A 112 -24.25 -2.79 38.48
CA LYS A 112 -25.71 -3.05 38.43
C LYS A 112 -26.06 -4.45 38.92
N GLU A 113 -25.20 -5.44 38.68
CA GLU A 113 -25.38 -6.80 39.20
C GLU A 113 -25.27 -6.80 40.73
N GLU A 114 -24.26 -6.13 41.31
CA GLU A 114 -24.07 -6.01 42.76
C GLU A 114 -25.22 -5.28 43.49
N LYS A 115 -25.90 -4.34 42.82
CA LYS A 115 -27.05 -3.61 43.41
C LYS A 115 -28.37 -4.39 43.37
N ASN A 116 -28.45 -5.46 42.58
CA ASN A 116 -29.66 -6.27 42.43
C ASN A 116 -29.61 -7.57 43.27
N GLU A 117 -28.48 -7.87 43.91
CA GLU A 117 -28.33 -8.88 44.97
C GLU A 117 -28.54 -8.25 46.37
#